data_AF-A0A0F9IG49-F1
#
_entry.id   AF-A0A0F9IG49-F1
#
_cell.length_a   1.000
_cell.length_b   1.000
_cell.length_c   1.000
_cell.angle_alpha   90.00
_cell.angle_beta   90.00
_cell.angle_gamma   90.00
#
_symmetry.space_group_name_H-M   'P 1'
#
loop_
_entity.id
_entity.type
_entity.pdbx_description
1 polymer ?
#
loop_
_entity_poly.entity_id
_entity_poly.type
_entity_poly.pdbx_seq_one_letter_code
_entity_poly.pdbx_strand_id
1 'polypeptide(L)'
;RGRAIEKLTEGLPRSSWENFTECPFEDLRNPKRVHTDSFGNVHICQGLSMGNMWQTPLSKLVSSYAVDSHPICGPLAEGGPVLLAEEHKVEHQSEYVDACHFCYLLRLTLLTRFPEYLAPRQVYGLE
;
A
#
# COMPACT_ATOMS: atom_id res chain seq x y z
N ARG A 1 11.09 3.17 -4.44
CA ARG A 1 9.85 3.83 -4.88
C ARG A 1 8.95 4.26 -3.72
N GLY A 2 8.75 3.43 -2.68
CA GLY A 2 8.08 3.85 -1.42
C GLY A 2 8.84 4.94 -0.65
N ARG A 3 9.39 4.63 0.53
CA ARG A 3 10.08 5.62 1.40
C ARG A 3 11.22 6.42 0.74
N ALA A 4 11.79 5.91 -0.35
CA ALA A 4 12.71 6.67 -1.20
C ALA A 4 12.19 8.09 -1.52
N ILE A 5 10.87 8.27 -1.50
CA ILE A 5 10.22 9.55 -1.69
C ILE A 5 10.65 10.67 -0.76
N GLU A 6 11.08 10.36 0.45
CA GLU A 6 11.46 11.39 1.41
C GLU A 6 12.75 12.12 1.01
N LYS A 7 13.56 11.52 0.13
CA LYS A 7 14.90 12.03 -0.21
C LYS A 7 15.23 12.05 -1.70
N LEU A 8 14.54 11.26 -2.52
CA LEU A 8 14.94 10.97 -3.90
C LEU A 8 13.90 11.43 -4.93
N THR A 9 13.25 12.58 -4.69
CA THR A 9 12.24 13.15 -5.62
C THR A 9 12.70 14.39 -6.36
N GLU A 10 13.77 15.03 -5.91
CA GLU A 10 14.25 16.28 -6.49
C GLU A 10 14.68 16.06 -7.95
N GLY A 11 14.23 16.95 -8.84
CA GLY A 11 14.54 16.90 -10.28
C GLY A 11 13.86 15.78 -11.07
N LEU A 12 13.03 14.93 -10.45
CA LEU A 12 12.30 13.90 -11.17
C LEU A 12 11.04 14.46 -11.86
N PRO A 13 10.68 13.95 -13.06
CA PRO A 13 9.45 14.33 -13.72
C PRO A 13 8.23 13.97 -12.84
N ARG A 14 7.18 14.78 -12.95
CA ARG A 14 5.92 14.57 -12.26
C ARG A 14 4.77 14.46 -13.26
N SER A 15 3.72 13.76 -12.86
CA SER A 15 2.50 13.58 -13.62
C SER A 15 1.30 13.78 -12.71
N SER A 16 0.17 14.17 -13.28
CA SER A 16 -1.02 14.43 -12.47
C SER A 16 -1.55 13.15 -11.83
N TRP A 17 -2.07 13.29 -10.62
CA TRP A 17 -2.50 12.16 -9.79
C TRP A 17 -3.60 11.32 -10.45
N GLU A 18 -4.45 11.95 -11.28
CA GLU A 18 -5.54 11.31 -12.02
C GLU A 18 -5.06 10.18 -12.95
N ASN A 19 -3.78 10.16 -13.32
CA ASN A 19 -3.21 9.11 -14.18
C ASN A 19 -2.86 7.82 -13.43
N PHE A 20 -2.86 7.82 -12.09
CA PHE A 20 -2.44 6.66 -11.29
C PHE A 20 -3.62 5.78 -10.91
N THR A 21 -4.30 5.22 -11.92
CA THR A 21 -5.52 4.41 -11.79
C THR A 21 -5.26 2.91 -11.61
N GLU A 22 -4.00 2.49 -11.54
CA GLU A 22 -3.62 1.10 -11.27
C GLU A 22 -2.29 1.00 -10.51
N CYS A 23 -2.01 -0.18 -9.96
CA CYS A 23 -0.67 -0.53 -9.49
C CYS A 23 0.10 -1.25 -10.62
N PRO A 24 1.16 -0.66 -11.20
CA PRO A 24 1.86 -1.28 -12.32
C PRO A 24 2.83 -2.40 -11.91
N PHE A 25 2.92 -2.73 -10.62
CA PHE A 25 3.96 -3.63 -10.08
C PHE A 25 3.44 -4.85 -9.31
N GLU A 26 2.23 -4.78 -8.77
CA GLU A 26 1.65 -5.85 -7.95
C GLU A 26 0.25 -6.20 -8.43
N ASP A 27 0.01 -7.49 -8.66
CA ASP A 27 -1.35 -8.02 -8.82
C ASP A 27 -1.92 -8.29 -7.42
N LEU A 28 -2.67 -7.32 -6.90
CA LEU A 28 -3.28 -7.41 -5.57
C LEU A 28 -4.44 -8.40 -5.51
N ARG A 29 -5.02 -8.80 -6.66
CA ARG A 29 -6.13 -9.76 -6.73
C ARG A 29 -5.62 -11.19 -6.71
N ASN A 30 -4.48 -11.43 -7.35
CA ASN A 30 -3.86 -12.76 -7.46
C ASN A 30 -2.35 -12.70 -7.18
N PRO A 31 -1.94 -12.35 -5.95
CA PRO A 31 -0.54 -12.17 -5.61
C PRO A 31 0.23 -13.49 -5.75
N LYS A 32 1.36 -13.45 -6.45
CA LYS A 32 2.23 -14.62 -6.68
C LYS A 32 3.30 -14.81 -5.62
N ARG A 33 3.50 -13.80 -4.77
CA ARG A 33 4.46 -13.78 -3.67
C ARG A 33 3.88 -12.97 -2.53
N VAL A 34 4.44 -13.15 -1.35
CA VAL A 34 4.26 -12.28 -0.20
C VAL A 34 5.61 -11.94 0.40
N HIS A 35 5.69 -10.79 1.03
CA HIS A 35 6.84 -10.40 1.86
C HIS A 35 6.55 -10.82 3.30
N THR A 36 7.57 -11.23 4.03
CA THR A 36 7.48 -11.43 5.48
C THR A 36 8.55 -10.60 6.16
N ASP A 37 8.29 -10.16 7.39
CA ASP A 37 9.25 -9.41 8.18
C ASP A 37 9.58 -10.09 9.51
N SER A 38 10.55 -9.50 10.23
CA SER A 38 11.00 -9.99 11.54
C SER A 38 10.01 -9.80 12.67
N PHE A 39 8.86 -9.18 12.42
CA PHE A 39 7.76 -8.99 13.37
C PHE A 39 6.58 -9.92 13.07
N GLY A 40 6.73 -10.82 12.09
CA GLY A 40 5.72 -11.77 11.69
C GLY A 40 4.67 -11.21 10.74
N ASN A 41 4.76 -9.96 10.28
CA ASN A 41 3.78 -9.44 9.34
C ASN A 41 3.98 -10.06 7.95
N VAL A 42 2.87 -10.31 7.26
CA VAL A 42 2.83 -10.85 5.90
C VAL A 42 2.26 -9.77 4.99
N HIS A 43 3.02 -9.31 4.00
CA HIS A 43 2.60 -8.19 3.15
C HIS A 43 2.47 -8.61 1.68
N ILE A 44 1.52 -8.00 0.97
CA ILE A 44 1.41 -8.13 -0.49
C ILE A 44 2.43 -7.25 -1.19
N CYS A 45 2.46 -5.98 -0.78
CA CYS A 45 3.47 -4.99 -1.12
C CYS A 45 4.04 -4.46 0.19
N GLN A 46 5.23 -3.88 0.21
CA GLN A 46 5.82 -3.33 1.44
C GLN A 46 4.85 -2.34 2.12
N GLY A 47 4.36 -2.71 3.31
CA GLY A 47 3.42 -1.92 4.10
C GLY A 47 1.92 -2.24 3.89
N LEU A 48 1.56 -3.11 2.95
CA LEU A 48 0.19 -3.60 2.75
C LEU A 48 0.04 -4.99 3.39
N SER A 49 -0.43 -5.03 4.62
CA SER A 49 -0.47 -6.23 5.46
C SER A 49 -1.69 -7.11 5.16
N MET A 50 -1.45 -8.40 4.92
CA MET A 50 -2.48 -9.46 4.98
C MET A 50 -2.81 -9.87 6.41
N GLY A 51 -1.94 -9.56 7.37
CA GLY A 51 -2.01 -10.01 8.76
C GLY A 51 -0.65 -10.45 9.30
N ASN A 52 -0.66 -11.14 10.44
CA ASN A 52 0.56 -11.56 11.14
C ASN A 52 0.63 -13.09 11.29
N MET A 53 1.70 -13.70 10.77
CA MET A 53 1.87 -15.16 10.72
C MET A 53 2.11 -15.82 12.08
N TRP A 54 2.49 -15.04 13.10
CA TRP A 54 2.61 -15.54 14.47
C TRP A 54 1.27 -15.62 15.18
N GLN A 55 0.27 -14.86 14.72
CA GLN A 55 -1.09 -14.90 15.23
C GLN A 55 -1.97 -15.88 14.44
N THR A 56 -1.84 -15.86 13.10
CA THR A 56 -2.59 -16.74 12.20
C THR A 56 -1.62 -17.48 11.28
N PRO A 57 -1.68 -18.82 11.15
CA PRO A 57 -0.77 -19.55 10.28
C PRO A 57 -0.69 -18.97 8.86
N LEU A 58 0.51 -18.86 8.29
CA LEU A 58 0.74 -18.27 6.96
C LEU A 58 -0.16 -18.89 5.88
N SER A 59 -0.33 -20.21 5.89
CA SER A 59 -1.22 -20.91 4.95
C SER A 59 -2.68 -20.46 5.05
N LYS A 60 -3.15 -20.16 6.26
CA LYS A 60 -4.49 -19.59 6.47
C LYS A 60 -4.56 -18.17 5.94
N LEU A 61 -3.59 -17.29 6.29
CA LEU A 61 -3.55 -15.92 5.78
C LEU A 61 -3.62 -15.86 4.25
N VAL A 62 -2.83 -16.70 3.57
CA VAL A 62 -2.81 -16.76 2.10
C VAL A 62 -4.13 -17.30 1.54
N SER A 63 -4.66 -18.39 2.10
CA SER A 63 -5.91 -19.00 1.59
C SER A 63 -7.18 -18.19 1.92
N SER A 64 -7.15 -17.37 2.96
CA SER A 64 -8.27 -16.50 3.35
C SER A 64 -8.14 -15.07 2.82
N TYR A 65 -7.09 -14.75 2.07
CA TYR A 65 -6.90 -13.41 1.55
C TYR A 65 -8.00 -13.06 0.54
N ALA A 66 -8.79 -12.04 0.87
CA ALA A 66 -9.91 -11.57 0.05
C ALA A 66 -9.74 -10.07 -0.23
N VAL A 67 -9.19 -9.76 -1.41
CA VAL A 67 -8.86 -8.39 -1.85
C VAL A 67 -10.06 -7.44 -1.77
N ASP A 68 -11.25 -7.88 -2.19
CA ASP A 68 -12.45 -7.02 -2.26
C ASP A 68 -12.95 -6.57 -0.88
N SER A 69 -12.63 -7.33 0.16
CA SER A 69 -12.98 -6.97 1.55
C SER A 69 -11.89 -6.15 2.26
N HIS A 70 -10.72 -6.02 1.64
CA HIS A 70 -9.57 -5.37 2.26
C HIS A 70 -9.64 -3.84 2.06
N PRO A 71 -9.73 -3.02 3.13
CA PRO A 71 -10.07 -1.59 3.00
C PRO A 71 -9.03 -0.75 2.25
N ILE A 72 -7.78 -1.24 2.15
CA ILE A 72 -6.72 -0.61 1.34
C ILE A 72 -6.49 -1.32 0.00
N CYS A 73 -6.27 -2.63 -0.01
CA CYS A 73 -5.98 -3.39 -1.22
C CYS A 73 -7.16 -3.49 -2.19
N GLY A 74 -8.41 -3.47 -1.72
CA GLY A 74 -9.60 -3.48 -2.58
C GLY A 74 -9.61 -2.27 -3.53
N PRO A 75 -9.63 -1.03 -3.01
CA PRO A 75 -9.59 0.18 -3.83
C PRO A 75 -8.36 0.23 -4.74
N LEU A 76 -7.19 -0.15 -4.21
CA LEU A 76 -5.96 -0.21 -5.01
C LEU A 76 -6.04 -1.22 -6.16
N ALA A 77 -6.73 -2.34 -5.98
CA ALA A 77 -6.90 -3.39 -6.99
C ALA A 77 -7.98 -3.06 -8.02
N GLU A 78 -8.88 -2.13 -7.71
CA GLU A 78 -9.97 -1.73 -8.59
C GLU A 78 -9.64 -0.47 -9.40
N GLY A 79 -9.06 0.55 -8.77
CA GLY A 79 -8.75 1.82 -9.43
C GLY A 79 -7.46 2.48 -8.95
N GLY A 80 -6.54 1.68 -8.40
CA GLY A 80 -5.21 2.14 -8.03
C GLY A 80 -5.21 3.22 -6.93
N PRO A 81 -4.11 3.98 -6.84
CA PRO A 81 -4.00 5.08 -5.89
C PRO A 81 -5.10 6.14 -6.00
N VAL A 82 -5.60 6.42 -7.20
CA VAL A 82 -6.72 7.34 -7.44
C VAL A 82 -7.94 6.92 -6.62
N LEU A 83 -8.42 5.69 -6.79
CA LEU A 83 -9.61 5.22 -6.09
C LEU A 83 -9.40 5.13 -4.58
N LEU A 84 -8.21 4.73 -4.12
CA LEU A 84 -7.88 4.74 -2.70
C LEU A 84 -8.00 6.15 -2.08
N ALA A 85 -7.55 7.18 -2.80
CA ALA A 85 -7.64 8.56 -2.34
C ALA A 85 -9.09 9.03 -2.24
N GLU A 86 -9.90 8.74 -3.26
CA GLU A 86 -11.31 9.15 -3.35
C GLU A 86 -12.16 8.47 -2.28
N GLU A 87 -12.07 7.15 -2.13
CA GLU A 87 -12.86 6.38 -1.17
C GLU A 87 -12.61 6.80 0.27
N HIS A 88 -11.34 7.05 0.61
CA HIS A 88 -10.96 7.46 1.96
C HIS A 88 -10.90 8.97 2.15
N LYS A 89 -11.21 9.76 1.12
CA LYS A 89 -11.24 11.23 1.13
C LYS A 89 -9.93 11.82 1.68
N VAL A 90 -8.80 11.30 1.20
CA VAL A 90 -7.48 11.71 1.66
C VAL A 90 -7.09 13.02 0.99
N GLU A 91 -6.68 14.03 1.76
CA GLU A 91 -6.11 15.25 1.18
C GLU A 91 -4.74 14.95 0.57
N HIS A 92 -4.52 15.44 -0.66
CA HIS A 92 -3.33 15.12 -1.43
C HIS A 92 -2.97 16.24 -2.42
N GLN A 93 -1.76 16.19 -2.96
CA GLN A 93 -1.26 17.12 -3.98
C GLN A 93 -1.77 16.75 -5.37
N SER A 94 -1.60 17.64 -6.35
CA SER A 94 -2.05 17.41 -7.73
C SER A 94 -1.09 16.56 -8.56
N GLU A 95 0.18 16.42 -8.17
CA GLU A 95 1.20 15.77 -9.00
C GLU A 95 2.16 14.92 -8.20
N TYR A 96 2.54 13.77 -8.78
CA TYR A 96 3.48 12.82 -8.19
C TYR A 96 4.46 12.29 -9.22
N VAL A 97 5.54 11.67 -8.73
CA VAL A 97 6.59 11.09 -9.56
C VAL A 97 6.10 9.82 -10.26
N ASP A 98 5.39 8.97 -9.53
CA ASP A 98 4.77 7.75 -10.06
C ASP A 98 3.61 7.28 -9.16
N ALA A 99 2.92 6.22 -9.57
CA ALA A 99 1.82 5.62 -8.80
C ALA A 99 2.28 5.15 -7.40
N CYS A 100 3.52 4.66 -7.27
CA CYS A 100 4.05 4.20 -5.98
C CYS A 100 4.29 5.36 -5.00
N HIS A 101 4.76 6.51 -5.48
CA HIS A 101 4.87 7.75 -4.72
C HIS A 101 3.51 8.11 -4.14
N PHE A 102 2.51 8.26 -5.01
CA PHE A 102 1.17 8.65 -4.58
C PHE A 102 0.59 7.63 -3.58
N CYS A 103 0.64 6.34 -3.92
CA CYS A 103 0.20 5.24 -3.05
C CYS A 103 0.87 5.27 -1.66
N TYR A 104 2.18 5.54 -1.60
CA TYR A 104 2.91 5.59 -0.33
C TYR A 104 2.39 6.72 0.57
N LEU A 105 2.21 7.93 0.02
CA LEU A 105 1.73 9.07 0.79
C LEU A 105 0.29 8.88 1.27
N LEU A 106 -0.58 8.33 0.43
CA LEU A 106 -1.96 7.99 0.84
C LEU A 106 -1.95 7.02 2.03
N ARG A 107 -1.16 5.93 1.93
CA ARG A 107 -1.04 4.95 3.01
C ARG A 107 -0.43 5.55 4.28
N LEU A 108 0.54 6.45 4.16
CA LEU A 108 1.11 7.14 5.30
C LEU A 108 0.04 7.95 6.05
N THR A 109 -0.82 8.69 5.33
CA THR A 109 -1.94 9.44 5.92
C THR A 109 -2.99 8.53 6.54
N LEU A 110 -3.25 7.37 5.93
CA LEU A 110 -4.24 6.39 6.39
C LEU A 110 -3.76 5.48 7.53
N LEU A 111 -2.48 5.54 7.88
CA LEU A 111 -1.81 4.62 8.80
C LEU A 111 -2.49 4.52 10.17
N THR A 112 -2.92 5.65 10.74
CA THR A 112 -3.57 5.69 12.05
C THR A 112 -5.00 5.15 12.02
N ARG A 113 -5.67 5.24 10.87
CA ARG A 113 -7.04 4.74 10.66
C ARG A 113 -7.07 3.24 10.39
N PHE A 114 -6.02 2.69 9.76
CA PHE A 114 -5.95 1.28 9.37
C PHE A 114 -4.64 0.60 9.81
N PRO A 115 -4.29 0.62 11.12
CA PRO A 115 -2.99 0.15 11.60
C PRO A 115 -2.76 -1.36 11.41
N GLU A 116 -3.82 -2.16 11.32
CA GLU A 116 -3.70 -3.62 11.10
C GLU A 116 -3.41 -3.97 9.63
N TYR A 117 -3.87 -3.12 8.71
CA TYR A 117 -3.72 -3.29 7.25
C TYR A 117 -2.49 -2.55 6.71
N LEU A 118 -2.01 -1.55 7.45
CA LEU A 118 -0.86 -0.73 7.11
C LEU A 118 0.24 -0.93 8.15
N ALA A 119 1.02 -1.99 7.97
CA ALA A 119 1.99 -2.44 8.94
C ALA A 119 3.28 -2.96 8.28
N PRO A 120 4.40 -2.98 9.02
CA PRO A 120 4.62 -2.33 10.31
C PRO A 120 4.94 -0.84 10.13
N ARG A 121 4.88 -0.04 11.19
CA ARG A 121 5.13 1.42 11.14
C ARG A 121 6.54 1.75 10.65
N GLN A 122 7.50 0.87 10.92
CA GLN A 122 8.89 0.97 10.49
C GLN A 122 9.01 1.07 8.98
N VAL A 123 8.15 0.41 8.17
CA VAL A 123 8.26 0.48 6.71
C VAL A 123 7.88 1.87 6.17
N TYR A 124 7.13 2.63 6.96
CA TYR A 124 6.70 4.01 6.73
C TYR A 124 7.64 5.05 7.36
N GLY A 125 8.81 4.64 7.87
CA GLY A 125 9.78 5.56 8.46
C GLY A 125 9.38 6.09 9.85
N LEU A 126 8.44 5.43 10.51
CA LEU A 126 7.99 5.75 11.85
C LEU A 126 8.47 4.67 12.81
N GLU A 127 8.85 5.09 14.03
CA GLU A 127 9.58 4.33 15.08
C GLU A 127 11.11 4.42 15.01
#